data_AF-A0A5P6NZW7-F1
#
_entry.id   AF-A0A5P6NZW7-F1
#
_cell.length_a   1.000
_cell.length_b   1.000
_cell.length_c   1.000
_cell.angle_alpha   90.00
_cell.angle_beta   90.00
_cell.angle_gamma   90.00
#
_symmetry.space_group_name_H-M   'P 1'
#
loop_
_entity.id
_entity.type
_entity.pdbx_description
1 polymer ?
#
loop_
_entity_poly.entity_id
_entity_poly.type
_entity_poly.pdbx_seq_one_letter_code
_entity_poly.pdbx_strand_id
1 'polypeptide(L)'
;MNVQRTIRQLSTGLIFLILLTLFVVFMLWRHMVITVPAGHAGVMWWRFFGGTDMVSPARDEGLHLIFPWDQLIVYDTRLQEFTEDFGVVSNDGLNLRVTASVRWRARRNQLGALHRSIGPDYVRLLLIPEVGSILRETISRSRAEDLYAKDRHAIQDTIYRTLVSSRSSNIGGATEEQGPLAPISLTDVLISEVKLPETLRAAVERKFAQAEYVEEYRFKVQSEILESQRKEVEANGIRRFQEIVTPTISDAYLRWTGIEATLKLAQSPNSKVVMVGNGPGGIPVILNGFESTKPAAVAAPEAEAAKKAPETPPPPAIQPQTTERTEPAVTPTPVPTPRRGPPRRREGPVQRPSPSAAP
;
A
#
# COMPACT_ATOMS: atom_id res chain seq x y z
N MET A 1 3.61 97.18 3.07
CA MET A 1 4.82 96.33 3.06
C MET A 1 4.66 94.99 3.83
N ASN A 2 3.43 94.57 4.16
CA ASN A 2 3.18 93.38 5.01
C ASN A 2 2.64 92.16 4.25
N VAL A 3 2.10 92.35 3.04
CA VAL A 3 1.46 91.28 2.24
C VAL A 3 2.49 90.31 1.65
N GLN A 4 3.66 90.79 1.21
CA GLN A 4 4.71 89.91 0.67
C GLN A 4 5.40 89.05 1.75
N ARG A 5 5.41 89.50 3.01
CA ARG A 5 5.97 88.72 4.14
C ARG A 5 5.02 87.61 4.59
N THR A 6 3.72 87.88 4.66
CA THR A 6 2.72 86.85 4.98
C THR A 6 2.59 85.80 3.89
N ILE A 7 2.69 86.18 2.61
CA ILE A 7 2.73 85.23 1.48
C ILE A 7 3.96 84.32 1.55
N ARG A 8 5.16 84.86 1.85
CA ARG A 8 6.38 84.05 2.02
C ARG A 8 6.31 83.10 3.23
N GLN A 9 5.70 83.53 4.33
CA GLN A 9 5.52 82.69 5.52
C GLN A 9 4.48 81.58 5.31
N LEU A 10 3.39 81.87 4.57
CA LEU A 10 2.44 80.84 4.14
C LEU A 10 3.09 79.83 3.18
N SER A 11 3.91 80.30 2.23
CA SER A 11 4.58 79.40 1.28
C SER A 11 5.61 78.49 1.97
N THR A 12 6.36 78.99 2.96
CA THR A 12 7.28 78.14 3.75
C THR A 12 6.54 77.13 4.62
N GLY A 13 5.39 77.52 5.19
CA GLY A 13 4.54 76.59 5.94
C GLY A 13 3.95 75.49 5.07
N LEU A 14 3.50 75.83 3.86
CA LEU A 14 3.00 74.86 2.88
C LEU A 14 4.10 73.88 2.44
N ILE A 15 5.30 74.39 2.13
CA ILE A 15 6.45 73.55 1.76
C ILE A 15 6.82 72.60 2.91
N PHE A 16 6.88 73.10 4.15
CA PHE A 16 7.16 72.27 5.32
C PHE A 16 6.10 71.19 5.53
N LEU A 17 4.82 71.52 5.36
CA LEU A 17 3.71 70.55 5.48
C LEU A 17 3.76 69.48 4.38
N ILE A 18 4.07 69.85 3.13
CA ILE A 18 4.27 68.89 2.04
C ILE A 18 5.45 67.97 2.36
N LEU A 19 6.58 68.52 2.82
CA LEU A 19 7.79 67.76 3.11
C LEU A 19 7.59 66.82 4.31
N LEU A 20 6.88 67.27 5.35
CA LEU A 20 6.48 66.46 6.49
C LEU A 20 5.54 65.32 6.05
N THR A 21 4.55 65.62 5.20
CA THR A 21 3.62 64.60 4.69
C THR A 21 4.37 63.55 3.86
N LEU A 22 5.29 63.99 3.00
CA LEU A 22 6.10 63.10 2.17
C LEU A 22 7.07 62.26 3.02
N PHE A 23 7.64 62.83 4.08
CA PHE A 23 8.45 62.10 5.05
C PHE A 23 7.64 61.02 5.78
N VAL A 24 6.42 61.36 6.22
CA VAL A 24 5.51 60.40 6.87
C VAL A 24 5.09 59.28 5.90
N VAL A 25 4.73 59.60 4.66
CA VAL A 25 4.40 58.61 3.63
C VAL A 25 5.61 57.72 3.33
N PHE A 26 6.81 58.28 3.20
CA PHE A 26 8.04 57.51 2.98
C PHE A 26 8.34 56.57 4.15
N MET A 27 8.16 57.04 5.39
CA MET A 27 8.34 56.21 6.59
C MET A 27 7.33 55.05 6.62
N LEU A 28 6.09 55.30 6.22
CA LEU A 28 4.99 54.32 6.22
C LEU A 28 4.96 53.42 4.98
N TRP A 29 5.69 53.77 3.91
CA TRP A 29 5.68 53.04 2.63
C TRP A 29 5.93 51.54 2.80
N ARG A 30 6.91 51.18 3.65
CA ARG A 30 7.23 49.77 3.94
C ARG A 30 6.07 48.99 4.56
N HIS A 31 5.16 49.65 5.25
CA HIS A 31 3.97 49.04 5.87
C HIS A 31 2.75 49.02 4.94
N MET A 32 2.77 49.79 3.84
CA MET A 32 1.66 49.90 2.91
C MET A 32 1.76 48.93 1.72
N VAL A 33 2.98 48.54 1.34
CA VAL A 33 3.21 47.69 0.17
C VAL A 33 3.42 46.25 0.61
N ILE A 34 2.46 45.37 0.32
CA ILE A 34 2.55 43.93 0.62
C ILE A 34 2.42 43.13 -0.67
N THR A 35 3.33 42.19 -0.89
CA THR A 35 3.28 41.25 -2.01
C THR A 35 2.74 39.90 -1.57
N VAL A 36 1.65 39.45 -2.19
CA VAL A 36 1.11 38.10 -2.01
C VAL A 36 1.78 37.19 -3.06
N PRO A 37 2.54 36.17 -2.64
CA PRO A 37 3.21 35.27 -3.58
C PRO A 37 2.20 34.38 -4.32
N ALA A 38 2.63 33.81 -5.46
CA ALA A 38 1.78 32.95 -6.26
C ALA A 38 1.21 31.77 -5.46
N GLY A 39 -0.04 31.38 -5.71
CA GLY A 39 -0.74 30.29 -5.00
C GLY A 39 -1.09 30.60 -3.53
N HIS A 40 -0.88 31.82 -3.07
CA HIS A 40 -1.37 32.29 -1.78
C HIS A 40 -2.59 33.20 -1.98
N ALA A 41 -3.34 33.45 -0.91
CA ALA A 41 -4.39 34.44 -0.89
C ALA A 41 -4.37 35.20 0.43
N GLY A 42 -4.70 36.49 0.38
CA GLY A 42 -4.65 37.38 1.53
C GLY A 42 -6.03 37.67 2.11
N VAL A 43 -6.17 37.56 3.42
CA VAL A 43 -7.34 38.03 4.17
C VAL A 43 -7.05 39.41 4.72
N MET A 44 -7.95 40.36 4.45
CA MET A 44 -7.82 41.72 4.98
C MET A 44 -8.40 41.80 6.38
N TRP A 45 -7.70 42.48 7.27
CA TRP A 45 -8.20 42.87 8.57
C TRP A 45 -8.06 44.38 8.76
N TRP A 46 -9.20 45.05 8.95
CA TRP A 46 -9.28 46.48 9.16
C TRP A 46 -9.19 46.84 10.63
N ARG A 47 -8.28 47.74 10.99
CA ARG A 47 -8.01 48.10 12.40
C ARG A 47 -9.11 48.92 13.04
N PHE A 48 -9.68 49.87 12.29
CA PHE A 48 -10.58 50.88 12.84
C PHE A 48 -12.06 50.59 12.58
N PHE A 49 -12.40 50.02 11.42
CA PHE A 49 -13.79 49.80 11.02
C PHE A 49 -13.94 48.47 10.27
N GLY A 50 -14.79 47.57 10.78
CA GLY A 50 -15.21 46.35 10.08
C GLY A 50 -14.44 45.06 10.41
N GLY A 51 -13.23 45.13 11.00
CA GLY A 51 -12.49 43.95 11.43
C GLY A 51 -12.08 43.05 10.25
N THR A 52 -12.23 41.72 10.39
CA THR A 52 -11.90 40.77 9.31
C THR A 52 -12.91 40.88 8.18
N ASP A 53 -12.43 41.14 6.96
CA ASP A 53 -13.27 41.16 5.77
C ASP A 53 -13.77 39.74 5.44
N MET A 54 -15.09 39.56 5.51
CA MET A 54 -15.78 38.32 5.15
C MET A 54 -16.65 38.47 3.90
N VAL A 55 -16.82 39.70 3.41
CA VAL A 55 -17.75 40.03 2.32
C VAL A 55 -17.03 40.04 1.00
N SER A 56 -15.82 40.59 0.96
CA SER A 56 -14.98 40.57 -0.23
C SER A 56 -14.30 39.22 -0.39
N PRO A 57 -14.08 38.75 -1.63
CA PRO A 57 -13.20 37.60 -1.87
C PRO A 57 -11.79 37.90 -1.35
N ALA A 58 -11.08 36.83 -0.96
CA ALA A 58 -9.68 36.94 -0.55
C ALA A 58 -8.86 37.62 -1.66
N ARG A 59 -7.86 38.42 -1.27
CA ARG A 59 -6.98 39.12 -2.20
C ARG A 59 -6.13 38.12 -2.96
N ASP A 60 -6.11 38.25 -4.29
CA ASP A 60 -5.33 37.40 -5.18
C ASP A 60 -3.82 37.62 -5.04
N GLU A 61 -3.03 36.83 -5.74
CA GLU A 61 -1.58 36.99 -5.83
C GLU A 61 -1.19 38.33 -6.50
N GLY A 62 -0.04 38.89 -6.12
CA GLY A 62 0.49 40.14 -6.66
C GLY A 62 0.74 41.23 -5.61
N LEU A 63 0.93 42.46 -6.10
CA LEU A 63 1.22 43.63 -5.27
C LEU A 63 -0.08 44.26 -4.78
N HIS A 64 -0.25 44.37 -3.46
CA HIS A 64 -1.38 45.05 -2.84
C HIS A 64 -0.90 46.25 -2.04
N LEU A 65 -1.56 47.39 -2.26
CA LEU A 65 -1.39 48.59 -1.44
C LEU A 65 -2.48 48.60 -0.36
N ILE A 66 -2.07 48.58 0.90
CA ILE A 66 -2.96 48.66 2.05
C ILE A 66 -2.65 49.90 2.88
N PHE A 67 -3.59 50.33 3.71
CA PHE A 67 -3.32 51.37 4.67
C PHE A 67 -2.37 50.86 5.76
N PRO A 68 -1.50 51.71 6.33
CA PRO A 68 -0.43 51.28 7.23
C PRO A 68 -0.93 50.77 8.59
N TRP A 69 -2.20 50.99 8.92
CA TRP A 69 -2.85 50.47 10.13
C TRP A 69 -3.60 49.16 9.90
N ASP A 70 -3.89 48.79 8.65
CA ASP A 70 -4.55 47.54 8.30
C ASP A 70 -3.53 46.41 8.18
N GLN A 71 -4.00 45.16 8.23
CA GLN A 71 -3.14 43.99 8.12
C GLN A 71 -3.67 43.03 7.06
N LEU A 72 -2.80 42.62 6.14
CA LEU A 72 -3.06 41.55 5.19
C LEU A 72 -2.41 40.26 5.68
N ILE A 73 -3.23 39.27 5.98
CA ILE A 73 -2.78 37.97 6.49
C ILE A 73 -2.80 36.98 5.36
N VAL A 74 -1.62 36.48 5.00
CA VAL A 74 -1.42 35.63 3.82
C VAL A 74 -1.56 34.17 4.21
N TYR A 75 -2.39 33.44 3.46
CA TYR A 75 -2.58 32.00 3.59
C TYR A 75 -2.10 31.28 2.35
N ASP A 76 -1.52 30.09 2.53
CA ASP A 76 -1.24 29.18 1.43
C ASP A 76 -2.53 28.45 1.01
N THR A 77 -2.88 28.56 -0.27
CA THR A 77 -4.07 27.95 -0.86
C THR A 77 -3.74 26.78 -1.79
N ARG A 78 -2.45 26.44 -1.89
CA ARG A 78 -1.95 25.26 -2.60
C ARG A 78 -2.36 23.99 -1.83
N LEU A 79 -2.19 22.86 -2.53
CA LEU A 79 -2.31 21.54 -1.91
C LEU A 79 -1.16 21.36 -0.91
N GLN A 80 -1.51 21.01 0.32
CA GLN A 80 -0.61 20.81 1.44
C GLN A 80 -0.81 19.42 2.03
N GLU A 81 0.21 18.92 2.72
CA GLU A 81 0.21 17.65 3.42
C GLU A 81 0.80 17.82 4.83
N PHE A 82 0.25 17.08 5.77
CA PHE A 82 0.78 16.85 7.10
C PHE A 82 0.66 15.36 7.35
N THR A 83 1.63 14.84 8.08
CA THR A 83 1.68 13.46 8.52
C THR A 83 1.75 13.48 10.03
N GLU A 84 0.80 12.81 10.69
CA GLU A 84 0.71 12.76 12.14
C GLU A 84 0.46 11.34 12.63
N ASP A 85 0.98 11.04 13.81
CA ASP A 85 0.84 9.75 14.48
C ASP A 85 -0.33 9.82 15.47
N PHE A 86 -1.33 8.97 15.28
CA PHE A 86 -2.49 8.87 16.14
C PHE A 86 -2.44 7.58 16.96
N GLY A 87 -2.48 7.72 18.28
CA GLY A 87 -2.73 6.61 19.20
C GLY A 87 -4.20 6.25 19.19
N VAL A 88 -4.50 5.03 18.77
CA VAL A 88 -5.88 4.54 18.62
C VAL A 88 -6.03 3.18 19.30
N VAL A 89 -7.27 2.84 19.66
CA VAL A 89 -7.61 1.52 20.21
C VAL A 89 -8.58 0.88 19.23
N SER A 90 -8.25 -0.34 18.78
CA SER A 90 -9.12 -1.10 17.88
C SER A 90 -10.28 -1.75 18.64
N ASN A 91 -11.25 -2.30 17.91
CA ASN A 91 -12.42 -2.98 18.48
C ASN A 91 -12.05 -4.18 19.38
N ASP A 92 -10.94 -4.85 19.08
CA ASP A 92 -10.36 -5.93 19.87
C ASP A 92 -9.56 -5.45 21.11
N GLY A 93 -9.58 -4.14 21.40
CA GLY A 93 -8.96 -3.55 22.59
C GLY A 93 -7.44 -3.37 22.47
N LEU A 94 -6.89 -3.44 21.25
CA LEU A 94 -5.45 -3.33 21.03
C LEU A 94 -5.05 -1.87 20.84
N ASN A 95 -4.01 -1.47 21.59
CA ASN A 95 -3.39 -0.17 21.40
C ASN A 95 -2.52 -0.18 20.14
N LEU A 96 -2.87 0.66 19.17
CA LEU A 96 -2.19 0.81 17.90
C LEU A 96 -1.68 2.23 17.75
N ARG A 97 -0.56 2.40 17.04
CA ARG A 97 -0.19 3.72 16.50
C ARG A 97 -0.39 3.70 15.00
N VAL A 98 -1.17 4.65 14.51
CA VAL A 98 -1.51 4.79 13.10
C VAL A 98 -0.98 6.11 12.61
N THR A 99 -0.11 6.07 11.61
CA THR A 99 0.42 7.25 10.93
C THR A 99 -0.51 7.58 9.76
N ALA A 100 -1.11 8.77 9.80
CA ALA A 100 -2.00 9.24 8.73
C ALA A 100 -1.44 10.50 8.07
N SER A 101 -1.36 10.46 6.74
CA SER A 101 -1.07 11.58 5.86
C SER A 101 -2.37 12.15 5.31
N VAL A 102 -2.60 13.43 5.55
CA VAL A 102 -3.80 14.13 5.09
C VAL A 102 -3.41 15.17 4.07
N ARG A 103 -4.09 15.19 2.93
CA ARG A 103 -3.88 16.22 1.89
C ARG A 103 -5.07 17.16 1.83
N TRP A 104 -4.83 18.45 2.04
CA TRP A 104 -5.89 19.47 2.03
C TRP A 104 -5.43 20.75 1.31
N ARG A 105 -6.38 21.63 1.06
CA ARG A 105 -6.14 23.00 0.60
C ARG A 105 -7.18 23.94 1.22
N ALA A 106 -6.79 25.17 1.52
CA ALA A 106 -7.75 26.19 1.95
C ALA A 106 -8.53 26.74 0.74
N ARG A 107 -9.85 26.91 0.88
CA ARG A 107 -10.69 27.50 -0.17
C ARG A 107 -10.61 29.03 -0.10
N ARG A 108 -10.16 29.66 -1.20
CA ARG A 108 -9.97 31.13 -1.30
C ARG A 108 -11.22 31.94 -0.93
N ASN A 109 -12.39 31.49 -1.37
CA ASN A 109 -13.67 32.16 -1.13
C ASN A 109 -14.13 32.14 0.34
N GLN A 110 -13.60 31.23 1.15
CA GLN A 110 -14.00 31.04 2.56
C GLN A 110 -12.87 31.39 3.54
N LEU A 111 -11.80 32.01 3.05
CA LEU A 111 -10.60 32.28 3.83
C LEU A 111 -10.84 33.32 4.94
N GLY A 112 -11.71 34.30 4.69
CA GLY A 112 -12.14 35.27 5.72
C GLY A 112 -12.89 34.59 6.88
N ALA A 113 -13.77 33.62 6.57
CA ALA A 113 -14.47 32.83 7.58
C ALA A 113 -13.52 31.93 8.37
N LEU A 114 -12.53 31.33 7.71
CA LEU A 114 -11.47 30.53 8.34
C LEU A 114 -10.65 31.38 9.33
N HIS A 115 -10.21 32.55 8.89
CA HIS A 115 -9.40 33.45 9.71
C HIS A 115 -10.16 33.95 10.93
N ARG A 116 -11.44 34.33 10.78
CA ARG A 116 -12.24 34.84 11.90
C ARG A 116 -12.61 33.74 12.91
N SER A 117 -12.94 32.54 12.44
CA SER A 117 -13.42 31.46 13.31
C SER A 117 -12.31 30.73 14.05
N ILE A 118 -11.17 30.50 13.38
CA ILE A 118 -10.09 29.66 13.91
C ILE A 118 -8.74 30.38 13.87
N GLY A 119 -8.46 31.12 12.80
CA GLY A 119 -7.22 31.88 12.64
C GLY A 119 -6.17 31.17 11.78
N PRO A 120 -4.90 31.63 11.82
CA PRO A 120 -3.81 31.08 10.99
C PRO A 120 -3.43 29.64 11.34
N ASP A 121 -3.52 29.24 12.62
CA ASP A 121 -3.11 27.91 13.10
C ASP A 121 -4.21 26.84 12.95
N TYR A 122 -5.08 26.98 11.94
CA TYR A 122 -6.25 26.11 11.73
C TYR A 122 -5.89 24.64 11.53
N VAL A 123 -4.70 24.33 11.02
CA VAL A 123 -4.23 22.95 10.86
C VAL A 123 -4.13 22.26 12.21
N ARG A 124 -3.48 22.90 13.19
CA ARG A 124 -3.25 22.33 14.53
C ARG A 124 -4.48 22.42 15.42
N LEU A 125 -5.27 23.48 15.29
CA LEU A 125 -6.43 23.72 16.17
C LEU A 125 -7.69 22.99 15.71
N LEU A 126 -7.87 22.78 14.40
CA LEU A 126 -9.06 22.13 13.84
C LEU A 126 -8.70 20.82 13.14
N LEU A 127 -7.83 20.86 12.13
CA LEU A 127 -7.70 19.77 11.17
C LEU A 127 -7.11 18.50 11.79
N ILE A 128 -5.99 18.61 12.53
CA ILE A 128 -5.35 17.48 13.21
C ILE A 128 -6.30 16.84 14.26
N PRO A 129 -6.94 17.61 15.17
CA PRO A 129 -7.90 17.04 16.13
C PRO A 129 -9.11 16.37 15.49
N GLU A 130 -9.69 16.97 14.45
CA GLU A 130 -10.87 16.44 13.76
C GLU A 130 -10.54 15.11 13.07
N VAL A 131 -9.43 15.06 12.31
CA VAL A 131 -8.93 13.83 11.69
C VAL A 131 -8.65 12.77 12.74
N GLY A 132 -7.96 13.12 13.83
CA GLY A 132 -7.69 12.19 14.92
C GLY A 132 -8.94 11.69 15.65
N SER A 133 -10.02 12.47 15.69
CA SER A 133 -11.31 12.05 16.27
C SER A 133 -11.99 11.03 15.37
N ILE A 134 -12.12 11.32 14.07
CA ILE A 134 -12.75 10.40 13.11
C ILE A 134 -11.93 9.11 12.94
N LEU A 135 -10.59 9.20 12.87
CA LEU A 135 -9.72 8.03 12.85
C LEU A 135 -9.97 7.13 14.06
N ARG A 136 -10.01 7.70 15.28
CA ARG A 136 -10.30 6.94 16.50
C ARG A 136 -11.68 6.31 16.46
N GLU A 137 -12.70 7.04 16.00
CA GLU A 137 -14.06 6.50 15.88
C GLU A 137 -14.13 5.34 14.88
N THR A 138 -13.62 5.51 13.66
CA THR A 138 -13.67 4.47 12.62
C THR A 138 -12.85 3.25 13.02
N ILE A 139 -11.63 3.46 13.50
CA ILE A 139 -10.72 2.36 13.88
C ILE A 139 -11.24 1.62 15.13
N SER A 140 -11.90 2.30 16.06
CA SER A 140 -12.50 1.64 17.23
C SER A 140 -13.60 0.62 16.88
N ARG A 141 -14.18 0.72 15.66
CA ARG A 141 -15.17 -0.23 15.16
C ARG A 141 -14.55 -1.37 14.35
N SER A 142 -13.33 -1.20 13.86
CA SER A 142 -12.59 -2.17 13.04
C SER A 142 -11.64 -3.02 13.87
N ARG A 143 -11.29 -4.22 13.39
CA ARG A 143 -10.28 -5.07 14.03
C ARG A 143 -8.89 -4.64 13.59
N ALA A 144 -7.89 -4.91 14.44
CA ALA A 144 -6.49 -4.64 14.09
C ALA A 144 -6.02 -5.38 12.82
N GLU A 145 -6.55 -6.58 12.56
CA GLU A 145 -6.24 -7.39 11.36
C GLU A 145 -6.70 -6.71 10.06
N ASP A 146 -7.87 -6.05 10.07
CA ASP A 146 -8.48 -5.42 8.90
C ASP A 146 -7.66 -4.19 8.43
N LEU A 147 -6.95 -3.53 9.34
CA LEU A 147 -6.07 -2.39 9.05
C LEU A 147 -4.79 -2.79 8.30
N TYR A 148 -4.38 -4.05 8.43
CA TYR A 148 -3.18 -4.60 7.80
C TYR A 148 -3.50 -5.39 6.52
N ALA A 149 -4.71 -5.95 6.43
CA ALA A 149 -5.17 -6.78 5.32
C ALA A 149 -5.64 -5.97 4.09
N LYS A 150 -6.22 -6.67 3.10
CA LYS A 150 -6.73 -6.09 1.84
C LYS A 150 -7.79 -4.98 2.05
N ASP A 151 -8.46 -4.96 3.18
CA ASP A 151 -9.57 -4.04 3.46
C ASP A 151 -9.12 -2.63 3.89
N ARG A 152 -7.81 -2.36 3.93
CA ARG A 152 -7.25 -1.04 4.27
C ARG A 152 -7.84 0.10 3.43
N HIS A 153 -8.04 -0.14 2.13
CA HIS A 153 -8.62 0.88 1.24
C HIS A 153 -10.07 1.20 1.58
N ALA A 154 -10.87 0.20 1.95
CA ALA A 154 -12.26 0.42 2.35
C ALA A 154 -12.35 1.24 3.65
N ILE A 155 -11.40 1.04 4.57
CA ILE A 155 -11.30 1.82 5.81
C ILE A 155 -10.89 3.28 5.49
N GLN A 156 -9.90 3.48 4.62
CA GLN A 156 -9.49 4.83 4.17
C GLN A 156 -10.65 5.59 3.51
N ASP A 157 -11.37 4.93 2.60
CA ASP A 157 -12.55 5.52 1.93
C ASP A 157 -13.64 5.89 2.94
N THR A 158 -13.86 5.03 3.95
CA THR A 158 -14.81 5.30 5.02
C THR A 158 -14.39 6.53 5.82
N ILE A 159 -13.11 6.63 6.22
CA ILE A 159 -12.57 7.78 6.94
C ILE A 159 -12.71 9.06 6.11
N TYR A 160 -12.33 9.03 4.84
CA TYR A 160 -12.45 10.18 3.94
C TYR A 160 -13.92 10.63 3.84
N ARG A 161 -14.84 9.69 3.59
CA ARG A 161 -16.28 9.98 3.49
C ARG A 161 -16.82 10.53 4.81
N THR A 162 -16.44 9.97 5.95
CA THR A 162 -16.86 10.47 7.26
C THR A 162 -16.28 11.85 7.54
N LEU A 163 -15.04 12.15 7.15
CA LEU A 163 -14.48 13.50 7.29
C LEU A 163 -15.19 14.53 6.42
N VAL A 164 -15.54 14.16 5.19
CA VAL A 164 -16.26 15.05 4.26
C VAL A 164 -17.75 15.19 4.62
N SER A 165 -18.36 14.13 5.17
CA SER A 165 -19.78 14.14 5.57
C SER A 165 -20.01 14.52 7.03
N SER A 166 -18.94 14.58 7.84
CA SER A 166 -18.96 15.04 9.22
C SER A 166 -19.69 16.37 9.26
N ARG A 167 -20.67 16.49 10.18
CA ARG A 167 -21.44 17.71 10.44
C ARG A 167 -20.58 18.91 10.83
N SER A 168 -19.27 18.73 11.01
CA SER A 168 -18.33 19.81 11.24
C SER A 168 -18.25 20.67 9.98
N SER A 169 -19.02 21.76 9.96
CA SER A 169 -19.19 22.73 8.86
C SER A 169 -17.90 23.35 8.29
N ASN A 170 -16.74 22.90 8.78
CA ASN A 170 -15.44 23.48 8.55
C ASN A 170 -14.60 22.70 7.51
N ILE A 171 -14.92 21.43 7.25
CA ILE A 171 -14.21 20.57 6.28
C ILE A 171 -15.19 20.11 5.20
N GLY A 172 -14.85 20.33 3.94
CA GLY A 172 -15.62 19.89 2.78
C GLY A 172 -14.77 19.03 1.85
N GLY A 173 -15.42 18.31 0.93
CA GLY A 173 -14.74 17.44 -0.04
C GLY A 173 -13.94 18.22 -1.10
N ALA A 174 -13.18 17.47 -1.89
CA ALA A 174 -12.48 17.99 -3.08
C ALA A 174 -13.45 18.51 -4.15
N THR A 175 -14.63 17.90 -4.23
CA THR A 175 -15.70 18.24 -5.19
C THR A 175 -16.48 19.46 -4.71
N GLU A 176 -16.67 20.45 -5.60
CA GLU A 176 -17.32 21.73 -5.27
C GLU A 176 -18.78 21.59 -4.83
N GLU A 177 -19.45 20.49 -5.17
CA GLU A 177 -20.86 20.26 -4.82
C GLU A 177 -21.09 19.87 -3.36
N GLN A 178 -20.05 19.44 -2.64
CA GLN A 178 -20.15 18.98 -1.26
C GLN A 178 -19.79 20.12 -0.30
N GLY A 179 -20.78 20.96 -0.03
CA GLY A 179 -20.78 21.97 1.04
C GLY A 179 -20.31 23.36 0.59
N PRO A 180 -21.22 24.32 0.34
CA PRO A 180 -20.86 25.68 -0.10
C PRO A 180 -20.12 26.52 0.96
N LEU A 181 -20.10 26.09 2.23
CA LEU A 181 -19.59 26.88 3.35
C LEU A 181 -18.27 26.39 3.96
N ALA A 182 -17.76 25.21 3.58
CA ALA A 182 -16.56 24.69 4.24
C ALA A 182 -15.29 25.45 3.80
N PRO A 183 -14.52 26.04 4.74
CA PRO A 183 -13.27 26.74 4.44
C PRO A 183 -12.12 25.86 3.99
N ILE A 184 -12.12 24.57 4.37
CA ILE A 184 -11.03 23.63 4.04
C ILE A 184 -11.58 22.58 3.07
N SER A 185 -10.85 22.34 1.98
CA SER A 185 -11.13 21.26 1.03
C SER A 185 -10.16 20.10 1.28
N LEU A 186 -10.70 18.97 1.70
CA LEU A 186 -9.97 17.73 1.87
C LEU A 186 -9.86 17.02 0.53
N THR A 187 -8.65 16.65 0.12
CA THR A 187 -8.41 15.92 -1.12
C THR A 187 -8.35 14.43 -0.88
N ASP A 188 -7.58 14.01 0.12
CA ASP A 188 -7.34 12.59 0.40
C ASP A 188 -6.83 12.38 1.82
N VAL A 189 -7.04 11.18 2.35
CA VAL A 189 -6.54 10.72 3.65
C VAL A 189 -5.92 9.35 3.46
N LEU A 190 -4.59 9.30 3.56
CA LEU A 190 -3.82 8.09 3.45
C LEU A 190 -3.37 7.64 4.84
N ILE A 191 -3.76 6.43 5.23
CA ILE A 191 -3.08 5.74 6.32
C ILE A 191 -1.76 5.24 5.74
N SER A 192 -0.61 5.67 6.26
CA SER A 192 0.73 5.34 5.74
C SER A 192 1.31 4.12 6.46
N GLU A 193 1.24 4.08 7.79
CA GLU A 193 1.79 3.00 8.62
C GLU A 193 0.83 2.65 9.77
N VAL A 194 0.78 1.36 10.13
CA VAL A 194 0.09 0.86 11.32
C VAL A 194 1.10 0.05 12.13
N LYS A 195 1.49 0.55 13.30
CA LYS A 195 2.44 -0.12 14.20
C LYS A 195 1.67 -1.02 15.17
N LEU A 196 1.68 -2.32 14.88
CA LEU A 196 1.18 -3.36 15.78
C LEU A 196 2.29 -3.81 16.74
N PRO A 197 1.96 -4.27 17.96
CA PRO A 197 2.93 -4.96 18.81
C PRO A 197 3.51 -6.20 18.10
N GLU A 198 4.83 -6.41 18.25
CA GLU A 198 5.59 -7.48 17.57
C GLU A 198 4.98 -8.88 17.74
N THR A 199 4.45 -9.17 18.94
CA THR A 199 3.83 -10.47 19.24
C THR A 199 2.61 -10.75 18.35
N LEU A 200 1.79 -9.75 18.10
CA LEU A 200 0.59 -9.91 17.26
C LEU A 200 0.96 -9.90 15.78
N ARG A 201 1.89 -9.03 15.36
CA ARG A 201 2.41 -9.02 13.99
C ARG A 201 2.88 -10.42 13.60
N ALA A 202 3.69 -11.05 14.43
CA ALA A 202 4.17 -12.41 14.21
C ALA A 202 3.03 -13.47 14.19
N ALA A 203 2.00 -13.30 15.03
CA ALA A 203 0.85 -14.21 15.06
C ALA A 203 -0.02 -14.08 13.80
N VAL A 204 -0.26 -12.86 13.34
CA VAL A 204 -1.01 -12.55 12.11
C VAL A 204 -0.25 -13.07 10.89
N GLU A 205 1.05 -12.79 10.80
CA GLU A 205 1.93 -13.34 9.74
C GLU A 205 1.91 -14.87 9.72
N ARG A 206 1.99 -15.52 10.89
CA ARG A 206 1.91 -16.98 10.99
C ARG A 206 0.54 -17.51 10.54
N LYS A 207 -0.56 -16.82 10.89
CA LYS A 207 -1.92 -17.20 10.47
C LYS A 207 -2.08 -17.08 8.95
N PHE A 208 -1.61 -15.98 8.35
CA PHE A 208 -1.62 -15.81 6.89
C PHE A 208 -0.77 -16.86 6.20
N ALA A 209 0.45 -17.11 6.68
CA ALA A 209 1.32 -18.16 6.13
C ALA A 209 0.65 -19.54 6.20
N GLN A 210 -0.03 -19.86 7.30
CA GLN A 210 -0.74 -21.13 7.45
C GLN A 210 -1.97 -21.21 6.52
N ALA A 211 -2.70 -20.11 6.33
CA ALA A 211 -3.84 -20.06 5.42
C ALA A 211 -3.40 -20.29 3.96
N GLU A 212 -2.31 -19.63 3.52
CA GLU A 212 -1.71 -19.85 2.21
C GLU A 212 -1.22 -21.29 2.05
N TYR A 213 -0.58 -21.87 3.09
CA TYR A 213 -0.14 -23.27 3.08
C TYR A 213 -1.31 -24.25 2.92
N VAL A 214 -2.42 -24.00 3.62
CA VAL A 214 -3.63 -24.83 3.48
C VAL A 214 -4.18 -24.74 2.06
N GLU A 215 -4.22 -23.54 1.48
CA GLU A 215 -4.73 -23.35 0.12
C GLU A 215 -3.83 -24.00 -0.94
N GLU A 216 -2.50 -23.88 -0.79
CA GLU A 216 -1.51 -24.60 -1.61
C GLU A 216 -1.75 -26.11 -1.56
N TYR A 217 -1.93 -26.66 -0.36
CA TYR A 217 -2.17 -28.10 -0.20
C TYR A 217 -3.49 -28.54 -0.83
N ARG A 218 -4.54 -27.71 -0.77
CA ARG A 218 -5.81 -27.99 -1.45
C ARG A 218 -5.63 -28.07 -2.96
N PHE A 219 -4.87 -27.14 -3.56
CA PHE A 219 -4.54 -27.22 -4.98
C PHE A 219 -3.73 -28.47 -5.30
N LYS A 220 -2.76 -28.83 -4.46
CA LYS A 220 -1.95 -30.05 -4.65
C LYS A 220 -2.81 -31.31 -4.63
N VAL A 221 -3.71 -31.44 -3.66
CA VAL A 221 -4.65 -32.58 -3.59
C VAL A 221 -5.56 -32.60 -4.82
N GLN A 222 -6.06 -31.44 -5.26
CA GLN A 222 -6.88 -31.35 -6.46
C GLN A 222 -6.11 -31.77 -7.73
N SER A 223 -4.86 -31.35 -7.87
CA SER A 223 -3.99 -31.79 -8.97
C SER A 223 -3.76 -33.30 -8.95
N GLU A 224 -3.49 -33.90 -7.80
CA GLU A 224 -3.29 -35.35 -7.67
C GLU A 224 -4.55 -36.14 -8.04
N ILE A 225 -5.73 -35.65 -7.64
CA ILE A 225 -7.03 -36.24 -8.03
C ILE A 225 -7.19 -36.21 -9.56
N LEU A 226 -6.91 -35.07 -10.19
CA LEU A 226 -6.98 -34.94 -11.64
C LEU A 226 -5.96 -35.82 -12.35
N GLU A 227 -4.75 -35.97 -11.80
CA GLU A 227 -3.72 -36.85 -12.33
C GLU A 227 -4.12 -38.32 -12.21
N SER A 228 -4.70 -38.72 -11.08
CA SER A 228 -5.25 -40.07 -10.88
C SER A 228 -6.34 -40.37 -11.90
N GLN A 229 -7.28 -39.45 -12.12
CA GLN A 229 -8.33 -39.58 -13.13
C GLN A 229 -7.74 -39.70 -14.55
N ARG A 230 -6.72 -38.91 -14.87
CA ARG A 230 -6.01 -38.99 -16.16
C ARG A 230 -5.38 -40.38 -16.36
N LYS A 231 -4.69 -40.89 -15.34
CA LYS A 231 -4.06 -42.23 -15.37
C LYS A 231 -5.10 -43.35 -15.50
N GLU A 232 -6.25 -43.23 -14.85
CA GLU A 232 -7.34 -44.19 -14.96
C GLU A 232 -7.90 -44.24 -16.40
N VAL A 233 -8.16 -43.07 -17.00
CA VAL A 233 -8.61 -42.96 -18.40
C VAL A 233 -7.56 -43.54 -19.35
N GLU A 234 -6.28 -43.24 -19.14
CA GLU A 234 -5.16 -43.79 -19.92
C GLU A 234 -5.10 -45.32 -19.79
N ALA A 235 -5.17 -45.86 -18.57
CA ALA A 235 -5.15 -47.31 -18.32
C ALA A 235 -6.36 -48.01 -18.94
N ASN A 236 -7.56 -47.41 -18.86
CA ASN A 236 -8.77 -47.91 -19.52
C ASN A 236 -8.62 -47.88 -21.04
N GLY A 237 -8.03 -46.82 -21.60
CA GLY A 237 -7.71 -46.71 -23.02
C GLY A 237 -6.75 -47.80 -23.49
N ILE A 238 -5.67 -48.04 -22.74
CA ILE A 238 -4.70 -49.11 -23.03
C ILE A 238 -5.35 -50.49 -22.92
N ARG A 239 -6.13 -50.75 -21.86
CA ARG A 239 -6.85 -52.02 -21.70
C ARG A 239 -7.77 -52.26 -22.89
N ARG A 240 -8.56 -51.25 -23.27
CA ARG A 240 -9.49 -51.36 -24.40
C ARG A 240 -8.76 -51.55 -25.72
N PHE A 241 -7.64 -50.86 -25.92
CA PHE A 241 -6.76 -51.07 -27.07
C PHE A 241 -6.26 -52.51 -27.12
N GLN A 242 -5.76 -53.06 -26.01
CA GLN A 242 -5.31 -54.46 -25.94
C GLN A 242 -6.45 -55.45 -26.23
N GLU A 243 -7.64 -55.26 -25.65
CA GLU A 243 -8.82 -56.10 -25.93
C GLU A 243 -9.20 -56.13 -27.41
N ILE A 244 -9.11 -55.00 -28.12
CA ILE A 244 -9.44 -54.90 -29.56
C ILE A 244 -8.32 -55.50 -30.42
N VAL A 245 -7.07 -55.25 -30.04
CA VAL A 245 -5.92 -55.58 -30.87
C VAL A 245 -5.48 -57.04 -30.68
N THR A 246 -5.46 -57.57 -29.45
CA THR A 246 -5.00 -58.96 -29.16
C THR A 246 -5.71 -60.05 -29.97
N PRO A 247 -7.04 -60.04 -30.17
CA PRO A 247 -7.72 -61.01 -31.03
C PRO A 247 -7.37 -60.86 -32.53
N THR A 248 -7.00 -59.63 -32.94
CA THR A 248 -6.62 -59.28 -34.32
C THR A 248 -5.15 -59.61 -34.61
N ILE A 249 -4.33 -59.71 -33.56
CA ILE A 249 -2.94 -60.16 -33.64
C ILE A 249 -2.93 -61.67 -33.84
N SER A 250 -2.89 -62.11 -35.09
CA SER A 250 -2.52 -63.48 -35.43
C SER A 250 -0.99 -63.66 -35.39
N ASP A 251 -0.50 -64.86 -35.08
CA ASP A 251 0.93 -65.18 -35.16
C ASP A 251 1.54 -64.87 -36.54
N ALA A 252 0.74 -64.96 -37.60
CA ALA A 252 1.12 -64.57 -38.95
C ALA A 252 1.33 -63.05 -39.09
N TYR A 253 0.48 -62.23 -38.47
CA TYR A 253 0.62 -60.77 -38.46
C TYR A 253 1.85 -60.32 -37.66
N LEU A 254 2.11 -60.89 -36.47
CA LEU A 254 3.33 -60.56 -35.71
C LEU A 254 4.61 -60.93 -36.46
N ARG A 255 4.63 -62.10 -37.13
CA ARG A 255 5.75 -62.50 -37.98
C ARG A 255 5.91 -61.54 -39.16
N TRP A 256 4.82 -61.17 -39.82
CA TRP A 256 4.84 -60.23 -40.93
C TRP A 256 5.33 -58.84 -40.50
N THR A 257 4.82 -58.29 -39.39
CA THR A 257 5.28 -57.00 -38.83
C THR A 257 6.71 -57.08 -38.33
N GLY A 258 7.15 -58.21 -37.78
CA GLY A 258 8.55 -58.45 -37.41
C GLY A 258 9.48 -58.46 -38.63
N ILE A 259 9.05 -59.09 -39.74
CA ILE A 259 9.77 -59.04 -41.02
C ILE A 259 9.81 -57.60 -41.55
N GLU A 260 8.71 -56.85 -41.48
CA GLU A 260 8.65 -55.45 -41.94
C GLU A 260 9.54 -54.52 -41.10
N ALA A 261 9.55 -54.69 -39.77
CA ALA A 261 10.43 -53.94 -38.88
C ALA A 261 11.91 -54.28 -39.15
N THR A 262 12.22 -55.56 -39.41
CA THR A 262 13.56 -56.01 -39.79
C THR A 262 13.96 -55.47 -41.16
N LEU A 263 13.04 -55.41 -42.12
CA LEU A 263 13.25 -54.81 -43.45
C LEU A 263 13.53 -53.30 -43.33
N LYS A 264 12.76 -52.57 -42.53
CA LYS A 264 12.99 -51.14 -42.25
C LYS A 264 14.33 -50.91 -41.54
N LEU A 265 14.74 -51.82 -40.64
CA LEU A 265 16.07 -51.80 -40.02
C LEU A 265 17.18 -52.06 -41.04
N ALA A 266 17.03 -53.07 -41.91
CA ALA A 266 17.98 -53.42 -42.96
C ALA A 266 18.14 -52.32 -44.03
N GLN A 267 17.05 -51.59 -44.30
CA GLN A 267 17.07 -50.41 -45.17
C GLN A 267 17.61 -49.16 -44.47
N SER A 268 17.73 -49.17 -43.14
CA SER A 268 18.33 -48.04 -42.42
C SER A 268 19.83 -47.98 -42.72
N PRO A 269 20.38 -46.80 -43.04
CA PRO A 269 21.74 -46.65 -43.55
C PRO A 269 22.86 -47.01 -42.56
N ASN A 270 22.50 -47.42 -41.33
CA ASN A 270 23.43 -47.67 -40.23
C ASN A 270 23.35 -49.10 -39.65
N SER A 271 22.62 -50.03 -40.29
CA SER A 271 22.64 -51.44 -39.87
C SER A 271 23.73 -52.20 -40.66
N LYS A 272 24.73 -52.78 -39.96
CA LYS A 272 25.87 -53.43 -40.65
C LYS A 272 25.76 -54.95 -40.80
N VAL A 273 25.19 -55.69 -39.84
CA VAL A 273 24.89 -57.13 -40.01
C VAL A 273 23.72 -57.49 -39.08
N VAL A 274 22.62 -58.00 -39.64
CA VAL A 274 21.45 -58.47 -38.89
C VAL A 274 21.38 -59.99 -39.04
N MET A 275 21.62 -60.74 -37.96
CA MET A 275 21.47 -62.20 -37.95
C MET A 275 20.13 -62.60 -37.33
N VAL A 276 19.34 -63.36 -38.10
CA VAL A 276 18.07 -63.92 -37.66
C VAL A 276 18.32 -65.36 -37.20
N GLY A 277 18.21 -65.62 -35.90
CA GLY A 277 18.41 -66.95 -35.32
C GLY A 277 17.27 -67.93 -35.63
N ASN A 278 17.59 -69.19 -35.93
CA ASN A 278 16.65 -70.23 -36.35
C ASN A 278 15.89 -70.92 -35.17
N GLY A 279 15.41 -70.14 -34.20
CA GLY A 279 14.51 -70.62 -33.12
C GLY A 279 13.06 -70.18 -33.35
N PRO A 280 12.05 -70.86 -32.77
CA PRO A 280 10.65 -70.47 -32.90
C PRO A 280 10.42 -69.10 -32.21
N GLY A 281 10.49 -68.02 -33.01
CA GLY A 281 10.38 -66.63 -32.55
C GLY A 281 11.29 -65.64 -33.29
N GLY A 282 12.39 -66.09 -33.90
CA GLY A 282 13.17 -65.34 -34.91
C GLY A 282 13.50 -63.87 -34.60
N ILE A 283 13.64 -63.47 -33.34
CA ILE A 283 13.94 -62.07 -32.98
C ILE A 283 15.42 -61.81 -33.32
N PRO A 284 15.74 -60.82 -34.17
CA PRO A 284 17.11 -60.56 -34.61
C PRO A 284 17.98 -60.09 -33.44
N VAL A 285 19.19 -60.65 -33.34
CA VAL A 285 20.18 -60.29 -32.30
C VAL A 285 21.26 -59.41 -32.93
N ILE A 286 21.50 -58.24 -32.33
CA ILE A 286 22.50 -57.28 -32.79
C ILE A 286 23.84 -57.62 -32.11
N LEU A 287 24.80 -58.12 -32.88
CA LEU A 287 26.17 -58.37 -32.42
C LEU A 287 27.06 -57.17 -32.80
N ASN A 288 27.42 -56.36 -31.80
CA ASN A 288 28.33 -55.23 -31.99
C ASN A 288 29.78 -55.70 -31.81
N GLY A 289 30.53 -55.84 -32.92
CA GLY A 289 31.95 -56.24 -32.91
C GLY A 289 32.89 -55.06 -32.60
N PHE A 290 33.87 -55.29 -31.73
CA PHE A 290 34.96 -54.35 -31.40
C PHE A 290 35.94 -54.22 -32.59
N GLU A 291 36.12 -53.02 -33.15
CA GLU A 291 37.35 -52.21 -33.09
C GLU A 291 37.27 -50.95 -33.97
N SER A 292 38.05 -49.97 -33.56
CA SER A 292 38.14 -48.55 -33.93
C SER A 292 38.34 -48.21 -35.42
N THR A 293 37.69 -47.13 -35.91
CA THR A 293 38.31 -45.88 -36.41
C THR A 293 37.23 -44.84 -36.83
N LYS A 294 37.49 -43.55 -36.55
CA LYS A 294 36.64 -42.33 -36.73
C LYS A 294 37.03 -41.59 -38.06
N PRO A 295 36.45 -40.41 -38.43
CA PRO A 295 35.19 -40.09 -39.14
C PRO A 295 35.39 -39.34 -40.50
N ALA A 296 34.31 -39.13 -41.28
CA ALA A 296 34.02 -37.94 -42.13
C ALA A 296 32.72 -38.18 -42.93
N ALA A 297 31.91 -37.23 -43.42
CA ALA A 297 31.52 -35.86 -43.08
C ALA A 297 30.50 -35.45 -44.17
N VAL A 298 29.33 -34.91 -43.76
CA VAL A 298 28.52 -33.83 -44.38
C VAL A 298 28.00 -33.96 -45.83
N ALA A 299 26.67 -33.87 -46.01
CA ALA A 299 26.00 -32.77 -46.75
C ALA A 299 24.45 -32.88 -46.69
N ALA A 300 23.80 -31.79 -46.26
CA ALA A 300 22.36 -31.51 -46.42
C ALA A 300 22.12 -30.75 -47.75
N PRO A 301 20.87 -30.55 -48.21
CA PRO A 301 20.21 -29.27 -47.88
C PRO A 301 18.67 -29.26 -47.73
N GLU A 302 18.21 -28.25 -46.97
CA GLU A 302 17.02 -27.37 -47.11
C GLU A 302 15.63 -27.91 -47.50
N ALA A 303 14.49 -27.31 -47.12
CA ALA A 303 13.98 -26.41 -46.09
C ALA A 303 12.50 -26.18 -46.47
N GLU A 304 11.62 -25.84 -45.51
CA GLU A 304 10.59 -24.79 -45.63
C GLU A 304 9.26 -25.08 -44.89
N ALA A 305 9.01 -24.24 -43.86
CA ALA A 305 7.76 -23.66 -43.36
C ALA A 305 6.69 -24.58 -42.69
N ALA A 306 6.05 -24.26 -41.55
CA ALA A 306 5.89 -22.99 -40.82
C ALA A 306 5.43 -23.18 -39.34
N LYS A 307 6.00 -22.33 -38.44
CA LYS A 307 5.40 -21.46 -37.36
C LYS A 307 4.40 -22.05 -36.32
N LYS A 308 4.33 -21.64 -35.03
CA LYS A 308 5.07 -20.78 -34.07
C LYS A 308 4.28 -20.77 -32.72
N ALA A 309 4.97 -20.62 -31.58
CA ALA A 309 4.54 -20.14 -30.22
C ALA A 309 4.65 -21.18 -29.05
N PRO A 310 4.87 -20.76 -27.78
CA PRO A 310 6.21 -20.59 -27.19
C PRO A 310 6.49 -21.45 -25.93
N GLU A 311 7.74 -21.89 -25.76
CA GLU A 311 8.25 -22.55 -24.55
C GLU A 311 8.68 -21.53 -23.48
N THR A 312 8.26 -21.80 -22.24
CA THR A 312 8.67 -21.12 -21.00
C THR A 312 10.06 -21.63 -20.57
N PRO A 313 10.98 -20.77 -20.09
CA PRO A 313 12.30 -21.23 -19.63
C PRO A 313 12.21 -22.01 -18.30
N PRO A 314 13.07 -23.02 -18.08
CA PRO A 314 13.08 -23.78 -16.82
C PRO A 314 13.71 -22.97 -15.67
N PRO A 315 13.29 -23.22 -14.41
CA PRO A 315 13.77 -22.47 -13.24
C PRO A 315 15.24 -22.80 -12.90
N PRO A 316 15.99 -21.84 -12.31
CA PRO A 316 17.42 -22.02 -12.00
C PRO A 316 17.64 -22.95 -10.79
N ALA A 317 18.65 -23.80 -10.92
CA ALA A 317 19.13 -24.67 -9.85
C ALA A 317 19.82 -23.87 -8.73
N ILE A 318 19.37 -24.07 -7.49
CA ILE A 318 19.98 -23.50 -6.28
C ILE A 318 21.19 -24.36 -5.89
N GLN A 319 22.38 -23.76 -5.89
CA GLN A 319 23.58 -24.33 -5.29
C GLN A 319 23.55 -24.11 -3.76
N PRO A 320 23.92 -25.09 -2.93
CA PRO A 320 24.03 -24.88 -1.49
C PRO A 320 25.29 -24.04 -1.17
N GLN A 321 25.08 -22.82 -0.67
CA GLN A 321 26.15 -22.02 -0.07
C GLN A 321 26.43 -22.52 1.35
N THR A 322 27.61 -23.09 1.54
CA THR A 322 28.22 -23.28 2.86
C THR A 322 28.51 -21.89 3.44
N THR A 323 27.77 -21.47 4.46
CA THR A 323 28.14 -20.30 5.27
C THR A 323 28.63 -20.78 6.63
N GLU A 324 29.88 -20.45 6.87
CA GLU A 324 30.72 -20.71 8.02
C GLU A 324 30.11 -20.08 9.29
N ARG A 325 29.87 -20.92 10.30
CA ARG A 325 29.31 -20.52 11.59
C ARG A 325 30.44 -19.97 12.45
N THR A 326 30.55 -18.64 12.55
CA THR A 326 31.40 -17.98 13.56
C THR A 326 30.53 -17.68 14.78
N GLU A 327 30.65 -18.49 15.83
CA GLU A 327 30.15 -18.17 17.18
C GLU A 327 31.05 -17.11 17.84
N PRO A 328 30.48 -16.14 18.57
CA PRO A 328 31.13 -15.58 19.73
C PRO A 328 30.55 -16.18 21.01
N ALA A 329 31.48 -16.59 21.88
CA ALA A 329 31.25 -17.20 23.18
C ALA A 329 30.34 -16.37 24.11
N VAL A 330 29.38 -17.05 24.74
CA VAL A 330 28.59 -16.51 25.85
C VAL A 330 29.10 -17.13 27.16
N THR A 331 29.64 -16.29 28.04
CA THR A 331 29.94 -16.60 29.44
C THR A 331 28.64 -16.80 30.23
N PRO A 332 28.45 -17.87 31.03
CA PRO A 332 27.27 -18.00 31.87
C PRO A 332 27.41 -17.18 33.17
N THR A 333 26.45 -16.29 33.43
CA THR A 333 26.24 -15.61 34.73
C THR A 333 25.07 -16.31 35.46
N PRO A 334 25.08 -16.47 36.80
CA PRO A 334 24.34 -17.54 37.46
C PRO A 334 22.86 -17.22 37.74
N VAL A 335 22.08 -18.29 37.85
CA VAL A 335 20.64 -18.36 38.17
C VAL A 335 20.36 -17.84 39.59
N PRO A 336 19.35 -17.00 39.82
CA PRO A 336 18.88 -16.70 41.17
C PRO A 336 17.81 -17.71 41.64
N THR A 337 18.00 -18.20 42.87
CA THR A 337 17.13 -19.12 43.62
C THR A 337 15.75 -18.49 43.93
N PRO A 338 14.63 -19.24 43.96
CA PRO A 338 13.33 -18.67 44.29
C PRO A 338 13.18 -18.36 45.79
N ARG A 339 12.74 -17.13 46.08
CA ARG A 339 12.39 -16.62 47.43
C ARG A 339 11.08 -17.26 47.91
N ARG A 340 11.08 -17.83 49.12
CA ARG A 340 9.88 -18.29 49.85
C ARG A 340 8.94 -17.11 50.14
N GLY A 341 7.66 -17.25 49.80
CA GLY A 341 6.59 -16.32 50.21
C GLY A 341 6.16 -16.52 51.67
N PRO A 342 5.56 -15.50 52.33
CA PRO A 342 5.15 -15.55 53.73
C PRO A 342 3.83 -16.33 53.95
N PRO A 343 3.54 -16.79 55.20
CA PRO A 343 2.44 -17.70 55.46
C PRO A 343 1.06 -17.03 55.46
N ARG A 344 0.04 -17.78 54.99
CA ARG A 344 -1.39 -17.41 54.98
C ARG A 344 -1.91 -17.11 56.39
N ARG A 345 -2.59 -15.96 56.53
CA ARG A 345 -3.40 -15.57 57.69
C ARG A 345 -4.68 -16.43 57.74
N ARG A 346 -5.03 -16.92 58.93
CA ARG A 346 -6.27 -17.66 59.21
C ARG A 346 -7.49 -16.73 59.14
N GLU A 347 -8.52 -17.11 58.39
CA GLU A 347 -9.85 -16.49 58.43
C GLU A 347 -10.67 -17.07 59.59
N GLY A 348 -11.34 -16.19 60.36
CA GLY A 348 -12.29 -16.56 61.42
C GLY A 348 -13.70 -16.82 60.88
N PRO A 349 -14.61 -17.39 61.70
CA PRO A 349 -15.86 -17.96 61.20
C PRO A 349 -16.93 -16.91 60.88
N VAL A 350 -17.66 -17.17 59.79
CA VAL A 350 -18.78 -16.41 59.23
C VAL A 350 -20.04 -16.58 60.09
N GLN A 351 -20.64 -15.46 60.53
CA GLN A 351 -21.99 -15.41 61.12
C GLN A 351 -23.07 -15.45 60.03
N ARG A 352 -24.07 -16.32 60.20
CA ARG A 352 -25.32 -16.33 59.40
C ARG A 352 -26.36 -15.39 60.03
N PRO A 353 -27.16 -14.66 59.25
CA PRO A 353 -28.39 -14.04 59.76
C PRO A 353 -29.61 -14.97 59.60
N SER A 354 -30.48 -14.95 60.62
CA SER A 354 -31.79 -15.62 60.70
C SER A 354 -32.87 -14.95 59.82
N PRO A 355 -33.97 -15.65 59.46
CA PRO A 355 -34.95 -15.16 58.50
C PRO A 355 -36.02 -14.29 59.15
N SER A 356 -36.40 -13.18 58.49
CA SER A 356 -37.57 -12.36 58.83
C SER A 356 -38.73 -12.67 57.90
N ALA A 357 -39.89 -12.88 58.51
CA ALA A 357 -41.15 -13.28 57.92
C ALA A 357 -41.78 -12.19 57.04
N ALA A 358 -42.59 -12.65 56.08
CA ALA A 358 -43.61 -11.92 55.33
C ALA A 358 -44.74 -11.44 56.29
N PRO A 359 -45.66 -10.56 55.84
CA PRO A 359 -46.67 -10.94 54.84
C PRO A 359 -46.54 -10.27 53.46
#